data_AF-A0A1Q9D3N4-F1
#
_entry.id   AF-A0A1Q9D3N4-F1
#
_cell.length_a   1.000
_cell.length_b   1.000
_cell.length_c   1.000
_cell.angle_alpha   90.00
_cell.angle_beta   90.00
_cell.angle_gamma   90.00
#
_symmetry.space_group_name_H-M   'P 1'
#
loop_
_entity.id
_entity.type
_entity.pdbx_description
1 polymer ?
#
loop_
_entity_poly.entity_id
_entity_poly.type
_entity_poly.pdbx_seq_one_letter_code
_entity_poly.pdbx_strand_id
1 'polypeptide(L)'
;MNLWCYSCLKGFKETWIQVWSFRSSALLRGLPLCFALALFDAKVEGSVRFGRWLLATAPGALDRYDTAYNRWACALLHSPPWRSAAIAHMELGWGLCGRHRALLDVAGRRARLWMLPKGDMYGEVFIKSHAVPLSWARRSLTLLEEHDIPDYPDAEGCGSVQSYLVLVRSLLSSAASATFWSSCSGHLVPFPFSLLSSGPSPLPAALLSVSLPWEALMGHRALCRLRAGTLDLAHANGKKSQAKVRCCIFCNKKTWAPYIHVLGECHISRSPELRDAGELFSPRERALVLLNALPHELLFPAVARVALAIERRSKQFWDQAG
;
A
#
# COMPACT_ATOMS: atom_id res chain seq x y z
N MET A 1 20.92 -14.67 24.89
CA MET A 1 20.27 -13.70 23.97
C MET A 1 18.92 -14.18 23.39
N ASN A 2 18.39 -15.37 23.74
CA ASN A 2 17.11 -15.89 23.22
C ASN A 2 15.85 -15.39 23.96
N LEU A 3 15.98 -14.96 25.23
CA LEU A 3 14.84 -14.52 26.04
C LEU A 3 14.36 -13.08 25.74
N TRP A 4 15.28 -12.19 25.34
CA TRP A 4 14.95 -10.80 24.99
C TRP A 4 14.16 -10.69 23.69
N CYS A 5 14.49 -11.50 22.69
CA CYS A 5 13.82 -11.49 21.39
C CYS A 5 12.37 -12.01 21.50
N TYR A 6 12.14 -13.02 22.35
CA TYR A 6 10.81 -13.56 22.61
C TYR A 6 9.88 -12.56 23.32
N SER A 7 10.37 -11.83 24.34
CA SER A 7 9.57 -10.79 25.01
C SER A 7 9.28 -9.58 24.12
N CYS A 8 10.24 -9.14 23.29
CA CYS A 8 9.99 -8.09 22.30
C CYS A 8 8.97 -8.52 21.24
N LEU A 9 9.03 -9.77 20.76
CA LEU A 9 8.07 -10.31 19.78
C LEU A 9 6.68 -10.54 20.38
N LYS A 10 6.56 -10.88 21.68
CA LYS A 10 5.28 -11.04 22.38
C LYS A 10 4.61 -9.68 22.61
N GLY A 11 5.37 -8.66 23.04
CA GLY A 11 4.91 -7.27 23.09
C GLY A 11 4.58 -6.67 21.71
N PHE A 12 5.27 -7.09 20.64
CA PHE A 12 4.91 -6.73 19.28
C PHE A 12 3.56 -7.32 18.83
N LYS A 13 3.26 -8.56 19.28
CA LYS A 13 2.03 -9.30 18.98
C LYS A 13 0.78 -8.66 19.62
N GLU A 14 0.92 -8.18 20.85
CA GLU A 14 -0.20 -7.70 21.66
C GLU A 14 -0.37 -6.17 21.61
N THR A 15 0.71 -5.40 21.57
CA THR A 15 0.60 -3.94 21.75
C THR A 15 0.44 -3.18 20.43
N TRP A 16 1.22 -3.45 19.38
CA TRP A 16 1.23 -2.58 18.19
C TRP A 16 0.18 -2.93 17.14
N ILE A 17 -0.08 -4.23 16.94
CA ILE A 17 -1.12 -4.71 16.02
C ILE A 17 -2.52 -4.34 16.55
N GLN A 18 -2.75 -4.41 17.87
CA GLN A 18 -4.03 -4.04 18.46
C GLN A 18 -4.22 -2.53 18.59
N VAL A 19 -3.18 -1.77 19.01
CA VAL A 19 -3.27 -0.30 19.19
C VAL A 19 -3.63 0.42 17.89
N TRP A 20 -3.16 -0.05 16.73
CA TRP A 20 -3.54 0.56 15.45
C TRP A 20 -4.83 0.00 14.84
N SER A 21 -5.21 -1.25 15.13
CA SER A 21 -6.37 -1.87 14.48
C SER A 21 -7.72 -1.31 14.93
N PHE A 22 -7.86 -0.87 16.19
CA PHE A 22 -9.18 -0.57 16.75
C PHE A 22 -9.48 0.93 16.94
N ARG A 23 -8.53 1.74 17.43
CA ARG A 23 -8.76 3.18 17.70
C ARG A 23 -8.39 4.09 16.54
N SER A 24 -7.38 3.76 15.75
CA SER A 24 -6.94 4.57 14.60
C SER A 24 -7.88 4.46 13.40
N SER A 25 -8.59 3.33 13.23
CA SER A 25 -9.40 3.10 12.02
C SER A 25 -10.60 4.04 11.91
N ALA A 26 -11.20 4.49 13.02
CA ALA A 26 -12.30 5.45 13.00
C ALA A 26 -11.81 6.88 12.71
N LEU A 27 -10.67 7.26 13.28
CA LEU A 27 -10.09 8.59 13.12
C LEU A 27 -9.49 8.79 11.71
N LEU A 28 -8.86 7.75 11.15
CA LEU A 28 -8.31 7.77 9.79
C LEU A 28 -9.39 7.75 8.70
N ARG A 29 -10.60 7.23 8.99
CA ARG A 29 -11.73 7.24 8.06
C ARG A 29 -12.14 8.66 7.65
N GLY A 30 -12.03 9.61 8.56
CA GLY A 30 -12.38 11.01 8.34
C GLY A 30 -11.30 11.84 7.65
N LEU A 31 -10.10 11.28 7.44
CA LEU A 31 -8.97 11.99 6.85
C LEU A 31 -8.76 11.60 5.38
N PRO A 32 -8.27 12.54 4.54
CA PRO A 32 -7.74 12.21 3.22
C PRO A 32 -6.68 11.11 3.28
N LEU A 33 -6.64 10.25 2.26
CA LEU A 33 -5.71 9.11 2.23
C LEU A 33 -4.24 9.54 2.27
N CYS A 34 -3.88 10.64 1.59
CA CYS A 34 -2.50 11.17 1.63
C CYS A 34 -2.07 11.58 3.05
N PHE A 35 -2.98 12.18 3.83
CA PHE A 35 -2.70 12.55 5.22
C PHE A 35 -2.66 11.32 6.14
N ALA A 36 -3.57 10.36 5.93
CA ALA A 36 -3.53 9.09 6.66
C ALA A 36 -2.21 8.35 6.42
N LEU A 37 -1.68 8.39 5.20
CA LEU A 37 -0.37 7.82 4.87
C LEU A 37 0.78 8.59 5.51
N ALA A 38 0.77 9.92 5.48
CA ALA A 38 1.79 10.72 6.16
C ALA A 38 1.81 10.45 7.68
N LEU A 39 0.64 10.31 8.30
CA LEU A 39 0.52 9.93 9.71
C LEU A 39 1.00 8.49 9.97
N PHE A 40 0.67 7.56 9.07
CA PHE A 40 1.19 6.18 9.14
C PHE A 40 2.71 6.18 9.07
N ASP A 41 3.31 6.91 8.14
CA ASP A 41 4.76 6.99 7.98
C ASP A 41 5.42 7.63 9.21
N ALA A 42 4.84 8.72 9.74
CA ALA A 42 5.38 9.42 10.90
C ALA A 42 5.27 8.61 12.20
N LYS A 43 4.18 7.86 12.41
CA LYS A 43 3.88 7.20 13.70
C LYS A 43 4.14 5.71 13.70
N VAL A 44 3.70 5.00 12.65
CA VAL A 44 3.83 3.54 12.57
C VAL A 44 5.17 3.18 11.96
N GLU A 45 5.43 3.63 10.73
CA GLU A 45 6.68 3.29 10.02
C GLU A 45 7.90 3.79 10.81
N GLY A 46 7.86 5.02 11.31
CA GLY A 46 8.90 5.60 12.16
C GLY A 46 9.21 4.76 13.40
N SER A 47 8.18 4.30 14.12
CA SER A 47 8.34 3.47 15.33
C SER A 47 8.88 2.09 15.00
N VAL A 48 8.37 1.45 13.95
CA VAL A 48 8.80 0.10 13.54
C VAL A 48 10.24 0.14 13.06
N ARG A 49 10.66 1.17 12.32
CA ARG A 49 12.01 1.29 11.74
C ARG A 49 13.12 1.19 12.80
N PHE A 50 12.89 1.70 14.01
CA PHE A 50 13.89 1.67 15.09
C PHE A 50 14.31 0.24 15.47
N GLY A 51 13.35 -0.68 15.56
CA GLY A 51 13.59 -2.08 15.95
C GLY A 51 13.62 -3.07 14.80
N ARG A 52 13.23 -2.66 13.58
CA ARG A 52 13.00 -3.56 12.45
C ARG A 52 14.21 -4.40 12.10
N TRP A 53 15.36 -3.74 12.00
CA TRP A 53 16.62 -4.36 11.61
C TRP A 53 17.10 -5.44 12.60
N LEU A 54 16.84 -5.27 13.90
CA LEU A 54 17.15 -6.29 14.91
C LEU A 54 16.23 -7.49 14.79
N LEU A 55 14.92 -7.21 14.72
CA LEU A 55 13.89 -8.24 14.69
C LEU A 55 13.91 -9.05 13.39
N ALA A 56 14.35 -8.47 12.27
CA ALA A 56 14.45 -9.14 10.98
C ALA A 56 15.32 -10.41 11.02
N THR A 57 16.31 -10.46 11.92
CA THR A 57 17.20 -11.62 12.10
C THR A 57 16.57 -12.78 12.90
N ALA A 58 15.38 -12.59 13.44
CA ALA A 58 14.67 -13.63 14.17
C ALA A 58 13.91 -14.57 13.21
N PRO A 59 13.89 -15.89 13.48
CA PRO A 59 13.15 -16.85 12.64
C PRO A 59 11.68 -16.46 12.47
N GLY A 60 11.20 -16.47 11.22
CA GLY A 60 9.82 -16.13 10.85
C GLY A 60 9.43 -14.66 11.03
N ALA A 61 10.38 -13.75 11.30
CA ALA A 61 10.07 -12.33 11.44
C ALA A 61 9.67 -11.67 10.11
N LEU A 62 10.30 -12.06 9.00
CA LEU A 62 9.99 -11.50 7.68
C LEU A 62 8.53 -11.73 7.26
N ASP A 63 8.01 -12.95 7.45
CA ASP A 63 6.61 -13.28 7.12
C ASP A 63 5.62 -12.51 8.00
N ARG A 64 6.00 -12.24 9.25
CA ARG A 64 5.21 -11.41 10.17
C ARG A 64 5.17 -9.96 9.71
N TYR A 65 6.27 -9.43 9.19
CA TYR A 65 6.27 -8.10 8.58
C TYR A 65 5.33 -8.07 7.38
N ASP A 66 5.45 -9.01 6.44
CA ASP A 66 4.53 -9.04 5.29
C ASP A 66 3.07 -9.12 5.70
N THR A 67 2.74 -9.97 6.68
CA THR A 67 1.39 -10.06 7.23
C THR A 67 0.91 -8.73 7.83
N ALA A 68 1.76 -8.06 8.59
CA ALA A 68 1.43 -6.78 9.21
C ALA A 68 1.20 -5.68 8.16
N TYR A 69 2.09 -5.56 7.17
CA TYR A 69 1.95 -4.58 6.09
C TYR A 69 0.73 -4.86 5.21
N ASN A 70 0.44 -6.12 4.88
CA ASN A 70 -0.77 -6.47 4.14
C ASN A 70 -2.03 -6.03 4.88
N ARG A 71 -2.08 -6.24 6.20
CA ARG A 71 -3.20 -5.78 7.04
C ARG A 71 -3.30 -4.26 7.10
N TRP A 72 -2.18 -3.56 7.27
CA TRP A 72 -2.16 -2.11 7.29
C TRP A 72 -2.57 -1.50 5.94
N ALA A 73 -2.12 -2.08 4.82
CA ALA A 73 -2.50 -1.62 3.49
C ALA A 73 -4.01 -1.73 3.28
N CYS A 74 -4.59 -2.90 3.60
CA CYS A 74 -6.04 -3.09 3.53
C CYS A 74 -6.78 -2.13 4.47
N ALA A 75 -6.29 -1.93 5.69
CA ALA A 75 -6.91 -1.03 6.67
C ALA A 75 -6.90 0.44 6.20
N LEU A 76 -5.78 0.92 5.65
CA LEU A 76 -5.64 2.29 5.13
C LEU A 76 -6.60 2.59 3.96
N LEU A 77 -6.87 1.58 3.13
CA LEU A 77 -7.84 1.67 2.03
C LEU A 77 -9.27 1.33 2.42
N HIS A 78 -9.54 0.92 3.67
CA HIS A 78 -10.83 0.33 4.07
C HIS A 78 -11.25 -0.86 3.18
N SER A 79 -10.27 -1.64 2.73
CA SER A 79 -10.49 -2.86 1.98
C SER A 79 -10.78 -4.02 2.94
N PRO A 80 -11.72 -4.91 2.61
CA PRO A 80 -11.93 -6.14 3.37
C PRO A 80 -10.66 -7.02 3.39
N PRO A 81 -10.45 -7.81 4.45
CA PRO A 81 -9.22 -8.60 4.62
C PRO A 81 -9.05 -9.73 3.59
N TRP A 82 -10.13 -10.16 2.93
CA TRP A 82 -10.10 -11.19 1.88
C TRP A 82 -9.79 -10.65 0.48
N ARG A 83 -9.64 -9.32 0.30
CA ARG A 83 -9.25 -8.73 -0.99
C ARG A 83 -7.73 -8.70 -1.10
N SER A 84 -7.21 -8.75 -2.33
CA SER A 84 -5.78 -8.78 -2.61
C SER A 84 -5.04 -7.59 -1.96
N ALA A 85 -4.25 -7.89 -0.91
CA ALA A 85 -3.38 -6.93 -0.26
C ALA A 85 -2.34 -6.34 -1.23
N ALA A 86 -1.97 -7.09 -2.27
CA ALA A 86 -1.08 -6.62 -3.32
C ALA A 86 -1.63 -5.38 -4.04
N ILE A 87 -2.93 -5.35 -4.36
CA ILE A 87 -3.56 -4.18 -4.98
C ILE A 87 -3.60 -3.02 -3.99
N ALA A 88 -3.88 -3.31 -2.72
CA ALA A 88 -3.85 -2.28 -1.70
C ALA A 88 -2.46 -1.63 -1.59
N HIS A 89 -1.40 -2.43 -1.58
CA HIS A 89 -0.02 -1.94 -1.62
C HIS A 89 0.22 -1.04 -2.84
N MET A 90 -0.18 -1.49 -4.03
CA MET A 90 0.02 -0.71 -5.25
C MET A 90 -0.74 0.61 -5.20
N GLU A 91 -2.02 0.63 -4.79
CA GLU A 91 -2.81 1.87 -4.66
C GLU A 91 -2.22 2.85 -3.62
N LEU A 92 -1.59 2.34 -2.56
CA LEU A 92 -0.90 3.17 -1.56
C LEU A 92 0.48 3.66 -2.01
N GLY A 93 0.94 3.29 -3.21
CA GLY A 93 2.27 3.64 -3.71
C GLY A 93 3.40 2.89 -3.00
N TRP A 94 3.11 1.76 -2.34
CA TRP A 94 4.10 0.99 -1.60
C TRP A 94 4.85 0.04 -2.54
N GLY A 95 6.03 0.47 -2.98
CA GLY A 95 6.92 -0.34 -3.85
C GLY A 95 7.64 -1.50 -3.14
N LEU A 96 7.60 -1.56 -1.80
CA LEU A 96 8.24 -2.63 -1.02
C LEU A 96 7.22 -3.29 -0.07
N CYS A 97 7.24 -4.62 -0.02
CA CYS A 97 6.55 -5.42 1.00
C CYS A 97 7.24 -5.28 2.37
N GLY A 98 6.62 -5.84 3.41
CA GLY A 98 7.12 -5.74 4.78
C GLY A 98 8.51 -6.35 4.96
N ARG A 99 8.75 -7.54 4.37
CA ARG A 99 10.06 -8.20 4.41
C ARG A 99 11.14 -7.38 3.72
N HIS A 100 10.86 -6.79 2.55
CA HIS A 100 11.85 -5.99 1.83
C HIS A 100 12.15 -4.68 2.56
N ARG A 101 11.16 -4.06 3.21
CA ARG A 101 11.40 -2.93 4.11
C ARG A 101 12.31 -3.30 5.28
N ALA A 102 12.17 -4.51 5.81
CA ALA A 102 13.06 -5.03 6.86
C ALA A 102 14.49 -5.26 6.36
N LEU A 103 14.66 -5.85 5.18
CA LEU A 103 15.98 -6.03 4.56
C LEU A 103 16.67 -4.70 4.28
N LEU A 104 15.94 -3.69 3.78
CA LEU A 104 16.48 -2.35 3.56
C LEU A 104 16.97 -1.71 4.87
N ASP A 105 16.24 -1.89 5.97
CA ASP A 105 16.65 -1.37 7.29
C ASP A 105 17.86 -2.13 7.85
N VAL A 106 17.96 -3.44 7.61
CA VAL A 106 19.16 -4.25 7.93
C VAL A 106 20.37 -3.73 7.18
N ALA A 107 20.30 -3.66 5.85
CA ALA A 107 21.36 -3.16 4.99
C ALA A 107 21.80 -1.74 5.42
N GLY A 108 20.83 -0.84 5.63
CA GLY A 108 21.11 0.52 6.05
C GLY A 108 21.79 0.62 7.42
N ARG A 109 21.42 -0.24 8.38
CA ARG A 109 22.08 -0.26 9.69
C ARG A 109 23.52 -0.76 9.56
N ARG A 110 23.75 -1.81 8.78
CA ARG A 110 25.08 -2.38 8.54
C ARG A 110 26.00 -1.37 7.86
N ALA A 111 25.54 -0.74 6.78
CA ALA A 111 26.30 0.29 6.07
C ALA A 111 26.73 1.46 6.99
N ARG A 112 25.83 1.91 7.87
CA ARG A 112 26.16 2.95 8.85
C ARG A 112 27.21 2.50 9.87
N LEU A 113 27.18 1.24 10.30
CA LEU A 113 28.17 0.70 11.24
C LEU A 113 29.54 0.52 10.60
N TRP A 114 29.59 0.13 9.31
CA TRP A 114 30.82 0.08 8.53
C TRP A 114 31.47 1.44 8.35
N MET A 115 30.66 2.51 8.26
CA MET A 115 31.13 3.88 8.06
C MET A 115 31.49 4.62 9.35
N LEU A 116 31.40 3.98 10.51
CA LEU A 116 31.81 4.62 11.76
C LEU A 116 33.34 4.81 11.79
N PRO A 117 33.83 5.89 12.40
CA PRO A 117 35.27 6.13 12.54
C PRO A 117 35.97 4.97 13.25
N LYS A 118 37.23 4.73 12.88
CA LYS A 118 38.08 3.77 13.59
C LYS A 118 38.16 4.13 15.08
N GLY A 119 38.00 3.13 15.95
CA GLY A 119 37.95 3.32 17.40
C GLY A 119 36.57 3.65 17.97
N ASP A 120 35.53 3.79 17.13
CA ASP A 120 34.16 3.84 17.61
C ASP A 120 33.76 2.49 18.23
N MET A 121 33.26 2.53 19.47
CA MET A 121 32.89 1.34 20.23
C MET A 121 31.86 0.45 19.49
N TYR A 122 30.85 1.05 18.85
CA TYR A 122 29.82 0.29 18.13
C TYR A 122 30.37 -0.33 16.84
N GLY A 123 31.23 0.41 16.11
CA GLY A 123 31.93 -0.09 14.94
C GLY A 123 32.83 -1.28 15.27
N GLU A 124 33.66 -1.16 16.30
CA GLU A 124 34.56 -2.21 16.77
C GLU A 124 33.81 -3.48 17.21
N VAL A 125 32.72 -3.33 17.96
CA VAL A 125 31.88 -4.47 18.38
C VAL A 125 31.23 -5.13 17.17
N PHE A 126 30.78 -4.36 16.19
CA PHE A 126 30.21 -4.89 14.96
C PHE A 126 31.23 -5.70 14.15
N ILE A 127 32.44 -5.16 13.94
CA ILE A 127 33.54 -5.83 13.23
C ILE A 127 33.96 -7.11 13.95
N LYS A 128 34.09 -7.09 15.28
CA LYS A 128 34.38 -8.31 16.06
C LYS A 128 33.27 -9.34 15.96
N SER A 129 32.02 -8.88 15.98
CA SER A 129 30.84 -9.75 15.86
C SER A 129 30.78 -10.45 14.49
N HIS A 130 31.31 -9.84 13.42
CA HIS A 130 31.37 -10.47 12.10
C HIS A 130 32.10 -11.82 12.09
N ALA A 131 33.14 -11.97 12.92
CA ALA A 131 33.92 -13.20 13.03
C ALA A 131 33.22 -14.30 13.85
N VAL A 132 32.11 -14.00 14.53
CA VAL A 132 31.41 -14.94 15.41
C VAL A 132 30.18 -15.51 14.70
N PRO A 133 30.10 -16.83 14.42
CA PRO A 133 29.04 -17.44 13.62
C PRO A 133 27.61 -17.19 14.12
N LEU A 134 27.40 -17.15 15.44
CA LEU A 134 26.09 -16.97 16.05
C LEU A 134 25.75 -15.52 16.40
N SER A 135 26.56 -14.55 15.94
CA SER A 135 26.31 -13.15 16.22
C SER A 135 25.17 -12.57 15.38
N TRP A 136 24.60 -11.47 15.85
CA TRP A 136 23.62 -10.71 15.09
C TRP A 136 24.23 -10.14 13.79
N ALA A 137 25.53 -9.79 13.80
CA ALA A 137 26.24 -9.26 12.64
C ALA A 137 26.38 -10.33 11.54
N ARG A 138 26.72 -11.57 11.92
CA ARG A 138 26.78 -12.67 10.95
C ARG A 138 25.39 -13.08 10.46
N ARG A 139 24.41 -13.19 11.35
CA ARG A 139 23.01 -13.52 10.96
C ARG A 139 22.41 -12.50 10.02
N SER A 140 22.63 -11.22 10.27
CA SER A 140 22.13 -10.15 9.38
C SER A 140 22.85 -10.13 8.05
N LEU A 141 24.13 -10.52 7.99
CA LEU A 141 24.84 -10.70 6.72
C LEU A 141 24.25 -11.88 5.93
N THR A 142 24.11 -13.05 6.56
CA THR A 142 23.49 -14.23 5.93
C THR A 142 22.09 -13.93 5.40
N LEU A 143 21.31 -13.15 6.15
CA LEU A 143 19.98 -12.72 5.71
C LEU A 143 20.02 -11.87 4.42
N LEU A 144 21.03 -11.02 4.25
CA LEU A 144 21.22 -10.24 3.02
C LEU A 144 21.72 -11.12 1.87
N GLU A 145 22.66 -12.02 2.13
CA GLU A 145 23.19 -12.99 1.17
C GLU A 145 22.08 -13.89 0.61
N GLU A 146 21.17 -14.38 1.46
CA GLU A 146 20.00 -15.18 1.07
C GLU A 146 19.03 -14.46 0.11
N HIS A 147 19.13 -13.13 0.00
CA HIS A 147 18.30 -12.29 -0.88
C HIS A 147 19.13 -11.57 -1.95
N ASP A 148 20.34 -12.04 -2.23
CA ASP A 148 21.26 -11.48 -3.24
C ASP A 148 21.57 -9.98 -3.02
N ILE A 149 21.62 -9.55 -1.76
CA ILE A 149 21.96 -8.17 -1.38
C ILE A 149 23.43 -8.15 -0.93
N PRO A 150 24.34 -7.46 -1.62
CA PRO A 150 25.71 -7.33 -1.18
C PRO A 150 25.79 -6.53 0.12
N ASP A 151 26.73 -6.88 1.00
CA ASP A 151 27.04 -6.04 2.15
C ASP A 151 27.71 -4.74 1.69
N TYR A 152 27.72 -3.72 2.56
CA TYR A 152 28.23 -2.40 2.19
C TYR A 152 29.67 -2.39 1.63
N PRO A 153 30.65 -3.10 2.23
CA PRO A 153 32.03 -3.09 1.72
C PRO A 153 32.18 -3.75 0.34
N ASP A 154 31.28 -4.67 0.02
CA ASP A 154 31.32 -5.47 -1.21
C ASP A 154 30.45 -4.86 -2.32
N ALA A 155 29.74 -3.75 -2.03
CA ALA A 155 28.86 -3.09 -2.98
C ALA A 155 29.65 -2.20 -3.94
N GLU A 156 29.97 -2.74 -5.11
CA GLU A 156 30.67 -2.01 -6.18
C GLU A 156 29.94 -0.71 -6.58
N GLY A 157 30.73 0.33 -6.88
CA GLY A 157 30.20 1.63 -7.32
C GLY A 157 29.51 2.47 -6.25
N CYS A 158 29.48 2.03 -4.98
CA CYS A 158 28.87 2.76 -3.88
C CYS A 158 29.89 3.59 -3.09
N GLY A 159 29.98 4.90 -3.37
CA GLY A 159 30.85 5.83 -2.63
C GLY A 159 30.26 6.34 -1.30
N SER A 160 29.01 6.02 -0.98
CA SER A 160 28.33 6.49 0.22
C SER A 160 27.24 5.52 0.70
N VAL A 161 26.84 5.65 1.97
CA VAL A 161 25.67 4.93 2.51
C VAL A 161 24.40 5.23 1.70
N GLN A 162 24.26 6.47 1.20
CA GLN A 162 23.09 6.85 0.43
C GLN A 162 23.05 6.14 -0.94
N SER A 163 24.16 6.11 -1.67
CA SER A 163 24.25 5.39 -2.94
C SER A 163 24.03 3.88 -2.76
N TYR A 164 24.56 3.31 -1.67
CA TYR A 164 24.29 1.92 -1.31
C TYR A 164 22.81 1.65 -1.03
N LEU A 165 22.16 2.49 -0.23
CA LEU A 165 20.73 2.33 0.05
C LEU A 165 19.84 2.48 -1.19
N VAL A 166 20.25 3.29 -2.17
CA VAL A 166 19.59 3.37 -3.47
C VAL A 166 19.75 2.06 -4.25
N LEU A 167 20.96 1.50 -4.31
CA LEU A 167 21.22 0.19 -4.91
C LEU A 167 20.35 -0.91 -4.27
N VAL A 168 20.42 -1.04 -2.95
CA VAL A 168 19.66 -2.07 -2.20
C VAL A 168 18.15 -1.89 -2.40
N ARG A 169 17.64 -0.67 -2.38
CA ARG A 169 16.23 -0.39 -2.68
C ARG A 169 15.87 -0.80 -4.11
N SER A 170 16.75 -0.57 -5.08
CA SER A 170 16.52 -0.97 -6.47
C SER A 170 16.40 -2.50 -6.60
N LEU A 171 17.35 -3.25 -6.03
CA LEU A 171 17.33 -4.72 -6.01
C LEU A 171 16.04 -5.25 -5.39
N LEU A 172 15.69 -4.75 -4.21
CA LEU A 172 14.47 -5.13 -3.50
C LEU A 172 13.19 -4.74 -4.23
N SER A 173 13.17 -3.60 -4.93
CA SER A 173 12.01 -3.16 -5.71
C SER A 173 11.82 -4.00 -6.96
N SER A 174 12.92 -4.42 -7.61
CA SER A 174 12.88 -5.36 -8.74
C SER A 174 12.28 -6.71 -8.31
N ALA A 175 12.79 -7.28 -7.22
CA ALA A 175 12.26 -8.52 -6.64
C ALA A 175 10.79 -8.40 -6.20
N ALA A 176 10.43 -7.28 -5.56
CA ALA A 176 9.05 -7.00 -5.16
C ALA A 176 8.13 -6.92 -6.39
N SER A 177 8.56 -6.18 -7.41
CA SER A 177 7.78 -5.93 -8.61
C SER A 177 7.42 -7.23 -9.31
N ALA A 178 8.37 -8.16 -9.50
CA ALA A 178 8.06 -9.46 -10.10
C ALA A 178 6.95 -10.23 -9.36
N THR A 179 6.98 -10.21 -8.03
CA THR A 179 6.03 -10.93 -7.17
C THR A 179 4.67 -10.23 -7.08
N PHE A 180 4.66 -8.90 -6.96
CA PHE A 180 3.43 -8.11 -6.89
C PHE A 180 2.74 -8.02 -8.25
N TRP A 181 3.47 -7.85 -9.35
CA TRP A 181 2.89 -7.78 -10.68
C TRP A 181 2.26 -9.09 -11.10
N SER A 182 2.89 -10.22 -10.85
CA SER A 182 2.27 -11.54 -11.08
C SER A 182 0.97 -11.69 -10.28
N SER A 183 0.95 -11.21 -9.03
CA SER A 183 -0.25 -11.24 -8.16
C SER A 183 -1.36 -10.25 -8.57
N CYS A 184 -1.01 -9.08 -9.13
CA CYS A 184 -1.96 -8.01 -9.48
C CYS A 184 -2.46 -8.07 -10.93
N SER A 185 -1.62 -8.50 -11.88
CA SER A 185 -1.92 -8.49 -13.32
C SER A 185 -3.09 -9.40 -13.70
N GLY A 186 -3.27 -10.52 -12.99
CA GLY A 186 -4.39 -11.44 -13.19
C GLY A 186 -5.67 -11.06 -12.43
N HIS A 187 -5.65 -10.04 -11.57
CA HIS A 187 -6.83 -9.66 -10.80
C HIS A 187 -7.76 -8.76 -11.62
N LEU A 188 -9.05 -9.12 -11.69
CA LEU A 188 -10.06 -8.40 -12.48
C LEU A 188 -11.31 -8.05 -11.66
N VAL A 189 -11.35 -6.82 -11.12
CA VAL A 189 -12.56 -5.94 -11.05
C VAL A 189 -12.07 -4.51 -10.75
N PRO A 190 -12.50 -3.45 -11.47
CA PRO A 190 -13.33 -3.46 -12.69
C PRO A 190 -12.55 -3.67 -13.99
N PHE A 191 -11.24 -3.43 -13.94
CA PHE A 191 -10.29 -3.63 -15.04
C PHE A 191 -9.08 -4.39 -14.51
N PRO A 192 -8.28 -5.01 -15.38
CA PRO A 192 -6.95 -5.49 -14.98
C PRO A 192 -6.19 -4.30 -14.39
N PHE A 193 -5.51 -4.51 -13.26
CA PHE A 193 -4.77 -3.42 -12.61
C PHE A 193 -3.69 -2.82 -13.52
N SER A 194 -3.13 -3.63 -14.42
CA SER A 194 -2.16 -3.21 -15.44
C SER A 194 -2.70 -2.16 -16.43
N LEU A 195 -4.03 -2.05 -16.60
CA LEU A 195 -4.64 -0.96 -17.39
C LEU A 195 -4.81 0.34 -16.58
N LEU A 196 -4.65 0.27 -15.26
CA LEU A 196 -4.84 1.39 -14.33
C LEU A 196 -3.51 1.94 -13.78
N SER A 197 -2.46 1.12 -13.80
CA SER A 197 -1.13 1.52 -13.37
C SER A 197 -0.05 0.60 -13.95
N SER A 198 1.11 1.19 -14.24
CA SER A 198 2.36 0.48 -14.59
C SER A 198 3.27 0.27 -13.37
N GLY A 199 2.89 0.80 -12.20
CA GLY A 199 3.71 0.92 -11.00
C GLY A 199 2.89 0.77 -9.72
N PRO A 200 3.55 0.83 -8.56
CA PRO A 200 2.95 1.44 -7.39
C PRO A 200 2.40 2.82 -7.76
N SER A 201 1.19 3.13 -7.32
CA SER A 201 0.46 4.34 -7.64
C SER A 201 1.23 5.59 -7.20
N PRO A 202 1.44 6.57 -8.09
CA PRO A 202 2.05 7.85 -7.73
C PRO A 202 1.05 8.78 -7.01
N LEU A 203 -0.25 8.44 -7.01
CA LEU A 203 -1.33 9.32 -6.55
C LEU A 203 -1.11 9.84 -5.12
N PRO A 204 -0.77 9.01 -4.11
CA PRO A 204 -0.63 9.51 -2.74
C PRO A 204 0.47 10.56 -2.59
N ALA A 205 1.61 10.38 -3.27
CA ALA A 205 2.73 11.32 -3.22
C ALA A 205 2.40 12.60 -3.99
N ALA A 206 1.81 12.47 -5.19
CA ALA A 206 1.40 13.61 -6.00
C ALA A 206 0.37 14.51 -5.29
N LEU A 207 -0.50 13.93 -4.47
CA LEU A 207 -1.49 14.70 -3.69
C LEU A 207 -0.91 15.54 -2.57
N LEU A 208 0.33 15.25 -2.13
CA LEU A 208 1.02 16.10 -1.16
C LEU A 208 1.68 17.32 -1.82
N SER A 209 1.87 17.29 -3.15
CA SER A 209 2.53 18.35 -3.92
C SER A 209 1.58 19.25 -4.72
N VAL A 210 0.28 18.96 -4.73
CA VAL A 210 -0.72 19.71 -5.51
C VAL A 210 -1.76 20.35 -4.59
N SER A 211 -2.10 21.61 -4.86
CA SER A 211 -3.19 22.30 -4.17
C SER A 211 -4.54 21.82 -4.72
N LEU A 212 -5.31 21.10 -3.91
CA LEU A 212 -6.63 20.59 -4.27
C LEU A 212 -7.66 20.96 -3.21
N PRO A 213 -8.95 21.13 -3.59
CA PRO A 213 -10.02 21.29 -2.63
C PRO A 213 -10.10 20.10 -1.67
N TRP A 214 -10.48 20.36 -0.42
CA TRP A 214 -10.61 19.32 0.61
C TRP A 214 -11.47 18.13 0.17
N GLU A 215 -12.57 18.39 -0.54
CA GLU A 215 -13.45 17.33 -1.04
C GLU A 215 -12.77 16.40 -2.04
N ALA A 216 -11.88 16.93 -2.89
CA ALA A 216 -11.11 16.12 -3.83
C ALA A 216 -10.10 15.23 -3.09
N LEU A 217 -9.44 15.78 -2.05
CA LEU A 217 -8.56 15.01 -1.17
C LEU A 217 -9.30 13.87 -0.46
N MET A 218 -10.53 14.14 0.00
CA MET A 218 -11.40 13.13 0.61
C MET A 218 -11.81 12.03 -0.39
N GLY A 219 -12.02 12.38 -1.66
CA GLY A 219 -12.40 11.44 -2.72
C GLY A 219 -11.30 10.51 -3.21
N HIS A 220 -10.03 10.81 -2.92
CA HIS A 220 -8.91 9.97 -3.36
C HIS A 220 -9.01 8.53 -2.84
N ARG A 221 -9.36 8.34 -1.56
CA ARG A 221 -9.53 6.98 -1.01
C ARG A 221 -10.62 6.23 -1.77
N ALA A 222 -11.74 6.88 -2.04
CA ALA A 222 -12.85 6.30 -2.79
C ALA A 222 -12.41 5.89 -4.21
N LEU A 223 -11.59 6.70 -4.87
CA LEU A 223 -11.03 6.39 -6.18
C LEU A 223 -10.12 5.16 -6.14
N CYS A 224 -9.18 5.08 -5.19
CA CYS A 224 -8.37 3.87 -4.98
C CYS A 224 -9.23 2.63 -4.72
N ARG A 225 -10.30 2.77 -3.93
CA ARG A 225 -11.24 1.68 -3.63
C ARG A 225 -12.03 1.23 -4.85
N LEU A 226 -12.40 2.16 -5.74
CA LEU A 226 -13.02 1.86 -7.03
C LEU A 226 -12.06 1.13 -7.95
N ARG A 227 -10.82 1.61 -8.10
CA ARG A 227 -9.74 0.98 -8.86
C ARG A 227 -9.45 -0.44 -8.37
N ALA A 228 -9.40 -0.63 -7.05
CA ALA A 228 -9.18 -1.93 -6.41
C ALA A 228 -10.40 -2.88 -6.43
N GLY A 229 -11.55 -2.40 -6.88
CA GLY A 229 -12.77 -3.21 -6.93
C GLY A 229 -13.30 -3.58 -5.53
N THR A 230 -13.12 -2.72 -4.53
CA THR A 230 -13.47 -3.01 -3.12
C THR A 230 -14.87 -2.52 -2.70
N LEU A 231 -15.59 -1.87 -3.60
CA LEU A 231 -16.94 -1.35 -3.37
C LEU A 231 -17.98 -2.31 -3.96
N ASP A 232 -18.94 -2.73 -3.15
CA ASP A 232 -20.07 -3.50 -3.66
C ASP A 232 -21.07 -2.56 -4.32
N LEU A 233 -21.06 -2.51 -5.66
CA LEU A 233 -21.90 -1.59 -6.46
C LEU A 233 -23.16 -2.25 -7.05
N ALA A 234 -23.42 -3.50 -6.70
CA ALA A 234 -24.59 -4.24 -7.17
C ALA A 234 -25.09 -5.25 -6.13
N HIS A 235 -26.37 -5.59 -6.23
CA HIS A 235 -27.04 -6.53 -5.35
C HIS A 235 -27.83 -7.58 -6.14
N ALA A 236 -28.16 -8.70 -5.50
CA ALA A 236 -29.21 -9.61 -5.93
C ALA A 236 -30.28 -9.63 -4.82
N ASN A 237 -31.49 -9.17 -5.14
CA ASN A 237 -32.61 -9.10 -4.18
C ASN A 237 -32.24 -8.41 -2.85
N GLY A 238 -31.66 -7.22 -2.92
CA GLY A 238 -31.20 -6.45 -1.75
C GLY A 238 -29.92 -6.96 -1.07
N LYS A 239 -29.37 -8.13 -1.46
CA LYS A 239 -28.20 -8.74 -0.80
C LYS A 239 -26.93 -8.67 -1.65
N LYS A 240 -25.78 -8.65 -0.97
CA LYS A 240 -24.47 -8.80 -1.62
C LYS A 240 -24.40 -10.15 -2.31
N SER A 241 -23.96 -10.17 -3.57
CA SER A 241 -23.93 -11.38 -4.38
C SER A 241 -22.79 -11.33 -5.40
N GLN A 242 -22.27 -12.50 -5.75
CA GLN A 242 -21.31 -12.72 -6.83
C GLN A 242 -21.98 -13.21 -8.12
N ALA A 243 -23.32 -13.17 -8.19
CA ALA A 243 -24.06 -13.57 -9.39
C ALA A 243 -23.59 -12.76 -10.63
N LYS A 244 -23.60 -13.43 -11.79
CA LYS A 244 -23.18 -12.83 -13.07
C LYS A 244 -24.04 -11.62 -13.44
N VAL A 245 -25.34 -11.68 -13.19
CA VAL A 245 -26.28 -10.57 -13.40
C VAL A 245 -26.81 -10.10 -12.07
N ARG A 246 -26.65 -8.81 -11.79
CA ARG A 246 -27.06 -8.15 -10.54
C ARG A 246 -27.73 -6.81 -10.86
N CYS A 247 -28.44 -6.24 -9.90
CA CYS A 247 -29.00 -4.90 -10.02
C CYS A 247 -28.03 -3.87 -9.46
N CYS A 248 -27.83 -2.77 -10.19
CA CYS A 248 -27.07 -1.61 -9.72
C CYS A 248 -27.72 -1.01 -8.46
N ILE A 249 -26.94 -0.75 -7.41
CA ILE A 249 -27.47 -0.22 -6.14
C ILE A 249 -28.01 1.21 -6.25
N PHE A 250 -27.68 1.94 -7.30
CA PHE A 250 -28.09 3.34 -7.47
C PHE A 250 -29.35 3.50 -8.32
N CYS A 251 -29.50 2.69 -9.37
CA CYS A 251 -30.58 2.85 -10.34
C CYS A 251 -31.42 1.58 -10.55
N ASN A 252 -31.12 0.51 -9.82
CA ASN A 252 -31.77 -0.81 -9.89
C ASN A 252 -31.78 -1.48 -11.28
N LYS A 253 -31.01 -0.96 -12.25
CA LYS A 253 -30.87 -1.58 -13.58
C LYS A 253 -30.05 -2.87 -13.47
N LYS A 254 -30.49 -3.91 -14.18
CA LYS A 254 -29.74 -5.17 -14.33
C LYS A 254 -28.46 -4.93 -15.11
N THR A 255 -27.34 -5.45 -14.62
CA THR A 255 -26.02 -5.31 -15.24
C THR A 255 -25.16 -6.54 -14.95
N TRP A 256 -24.30 -6.86 -15.91
CA TRP A 256 -23.27 -7.89 -15.81
C TRP A 256 -21.90 -7.30 -15.41
N ALA A 257 -21.74 -5.98 -15.53
CA ALA A 257 -20.53 -5.25 -15.21
C ALA A 257 -20.88 -4.01 -14.35
N PRO A 258 -21.14 -4.19 -13.04
CA PRO A 258 -21.61 -3.11 -12.16
C PRO A 258 -20.74 -1.86 -12.20
N TYR A 259 -19.42 -2.03 -12.21
CA TYR A 259 -18.50 -0.90 -12.22
C TYR A 259 -18.52 -0.12 -13.53
N ILE A 260 -18.52 -0.81 -14.68
CA ILE A 260 -18.60 -0.16 -16.00
C ILE A 260 -19.92 0.60 -16.10
N HIS A 261 -21.02 -0.01 -15.64
CA HIS A 261 -22.31 0.65 -15.60
C HIS A 261 -22.30 1.88 -14.69
N VAL A 262 -21.82 1.75 -13.45
CA VAL A 262 -21.82 2.83 -12.46
C VAL A 262 -20.95 4.00 -12.89
N LEU A 263 -19.77 3.73 -13.43
CA LEU A 263 -18.82 4.78 -13.83
C LEU A 263 -19.17 5.36 -15.21
N GLY A 264 -19.61 4.53 -16.16
CA GLY A 264 -19.80 4.91 -17.55
C GLY A 264 -21.20 5.39 -17.93
N GLU A 265 -22.26 4.97 -17.23
CA GLU A 265 -23.65 5.20 -17.67
C GLU A 265 -24.59 5.72 -16.59
N CYS A 266 -24.37 5.29 -15.35
CA CYS A 266 -25.28 5.51 -14.24
C CYS A 266 -25.37 7.00 -13.89
N HIS A 267 -26.54 7.44 -13.43
CA HIS A 267 -26.76 8.84 -13.08
C HIS A 267 -25.83 9.32 -11.95
N ILE A 268 -25.34 8.41 -11.09
CA ILE A 268 -24.45 8.77 -9.99
C ILE A 268 -23.09 9.32 -10.46
N SER A 269 -22.62 8.90 -11.64
CA SER A 269 -21.35 9.38 -12.21
C SER A 269 -21.50 10.56 -13.15
N ARG A 270 -22.74 10.98 -13.45
CA ARG A 270 -23.02 12.13 -14.32
C ARG A 270 -22.87 13.42 -13.52
N SER A 271 -21.67 14.00 -13.53
CA SER A 271 -21.47 15.41 -13.16
C SER A 271 -21.38 16.26 -14.44
N PRO A 272 -21.88 17.51 -14.45
CA PRO A 272 -21.76 18.42 -15.60
C PRO A 272 -20.32 18.48 -16.13
N GLU A 273 -19.34 18.62 -15.24
CA GLU A 273 -17.91 18.77 -15.57
C GLU A 273 -17.33 17.53 -16.28
N LEU A 274 -17.88 16.35 -16.02
CA LEU A 274 -17.45 15.08 -16.63
C LEU A 274 -18.29 14.72 -17.86
N ARG A 275 -19.49 15.32 -18.00
CA ARG A 275 -20.37 15.09 -19.14
C ARG A 275 -19.75 15.70 -20.39
N ASP A 276 -19.33 16.95 -20.29
CA ASP A 276 -18.80 17.73 -21.41
C ASP A 276 -17.43 17.18 -21.87
N ALA A 277 -16.69 16.52 -20.97
CA ALA A 277 -15.42 15.87 -21.27
C ALA A 277 -15.54 14.49 -21.96
N GLY A 278 -16.74 13.92 -22.08
CA GLY A 278 -16.88 12.49 -22.41
C GLY A 278 -18.07 12.09 -23.27
N GLU A 279 -18.66 13.02 -24.01
CA GLU A 279 -19.82 12.72 -24.88
C GLU A 279 -19.52 11.70 -25.99
N LEU A 280 -18.25 11.57 -26.41
CA LEU A 280 -17.82 10.64 -27.47
C LEU A 280 -17.33 9.27 -26.97
N PHE A 281 -17.18 9.07 -25.67
CA PHE A 281 -16.62 7.82 -25.13
C PHE A 281 -17.68 6.75 -24.91
N SER A 282 -17.34 5.50 -25.22
CA SER A 282 -18.10 4.34 -24.76
C SER A 282 -18.15 4.30 -23.22
N PRO A 283 -19.14 3.64 -22.61
CA PRO A 283 -19.21 3.45 -21.16
C PRO A 283 -17.92 2.89 -20.53
N ARG A 284 -17.25 1.97 -21.25
CA ARG A 284 -16.02 1.35 -20.81
C ARG A 284 -14.85 2.33 -20.81
N GLU A 285 -14.71 3.11 -21.88
CA GLU A 285 -13.67 4.15 -22.00
C GLU A 285 -13.87 5.23 -20.95
N ARG A 286 -15.11 5.69 -20.71
CA ARG A 286 -15.40 6.62 -19.62
C ARG A 286 -14.96 6.07 -18.28
N ALA A 287 -15.31 4.82 -17.98
CA ALA A 287 -14.89 4.19 -16.73
C ALA A 287 -13.36 4.13 -16.59
N LEU A 288 -12.62 3.84 -17.67
CA LEU A 288 -11.16 3.85 -17.66
C LEU A 288 -10.58 5.24 -17.44
N VAL A 289 -11.09 6.26 -18.13
CA VAL A 289 -10.64 7.66 -17.97
C VAL A 289 -10.86 8.13 -16.53
N LEU A 290 -12.03 7.87 -15.96
CA LEU A 290 -12.32 8.24 -14.58
C LEU A 290 -11.40 7.53 -13.58
N LEU A 291 -11.07 6.26 -13.80
CA LEU A 291 -10.21 5.50 -12.88
C LEU A 291 -8.72 5.86 -13.01
N ASN A 292 -8.30 6.42 -14.15
CA ASN A 292 -6.93 6.81 -14.44
C ASN A 292 -6.61 8.28 -14.16
N ALA A 293 -7.60 9.08 -13.75
CA ALA A 293 -7.40 10.50 -13.51
C ALA A 293 -6.27 10.77 -12.50
N LEU A 294 -5.36 11.69 -12.84
CA LEU A 294 -4.19 12.04 -12.04
C LEU A 294 -4.37 13.39 -11.33
N PRO A 295 -3.74 13.64 -10.16
CA PRO A 295 -4.02 14.80 -9.33
C PRO A 295 -3.73 16.16 -9.97
N HIS A 296 -2.85 16.19 -10.97
CA HIS A 296 -2.47 17.40 -11.70
C HIS A 296 -3.41 17.69 -12.90
N GLU A 297 -4.31 16.77 -13.24
CA GLU A 297 -5.25 16.95 -14.33
C GLU A 297 -6.43 17.83 -13.90
N LEU A 298 -6.89 18.69 -14.82
CA LEU A 298 -7.98 19.64 -14.57
C LEU A 298 -9.27 18.96 -14.07
N LEU A 299 -9.56 17.75 -14.54
CA LEU A 299 -10.78 17.01 -14.22
C LEU A 299 -10.70 16.24 -12.89
N PHE A 300 -9.51 16.08 -12.30
CA PHE A 300 -9.32 15.27 -11.11
C PHE A 300 -10.24 15.64 -9.94
N PRO A 301 -10.46 16.93 -9.60
CA PRO A 301 -11.39 17.30 -8.53
C PRO A 301 -12.81 16.77 -8.76
N ALA A 302 -13.32 16.83 -9.99
CA ALA A 302 -14.64 16.33 -10.33
C ALA A 302 -14.71 14.80 -10.23
N VAL A 303 -13.67 14.11 -10.73
CA VAL A 303 -13.54 12.64 -10.62
C VAL A 303 -13.53 12.21 -9.16
N ALA A 304 -12.73 12.86 -8.33
CA ALA A 304 -12.62 12.55 -6.90
C ALA A 304 -13.95 12.78 -6.17
N ARG A 305 -14.68 13.86 -6.48
CA ARG A 305 -16.03 14.10 -5.94
C ARG A 305 -17.01 13.01 -6.33
N VAL A 306 -17.01 12.57 -7.59
CA VAL A 306 -17.86 11.45 -8.05
C VAL A 306 -17.50 10.16 -7.32
N ALA A 307 -16.22 9.84 -7.20
CA ALA A 307 -15.76 8.66 -6.46
C ALA A 307 -16.27 8.68 -5.00
N LEU A 308 -16.15 9.83 -4.33
CA LEU A 308 -16.64 10.02 -2.97
C LEU A 308 -18.16 9.87 -2.86
N ALA A 309 -18.91 10.40 -3.83
CA ALA A 309 -20.36 10.27 -3.88
C ALA A 309 -20.80 8.80 -4.05
N ILE A 310 -20.12 8.05 -4.93
CA ILE A 310 -20.34 6.62 -5.13
C ILE A 310 -20.09 5.85 -3.82
N GLU A 311 -18.97 6.11 -3.14
CA GLU A 311 -18.64 5.44 -1.88
C GLU A 311 -19.67 5.74 -0.78
N ARG A 312 -20.05 7.01 -0.60
CA ARG A 312 -21.02 7.43 0.42
C ARG A 312 -22.39 6.80 0.20
N ARG A 313 -22.91 6.87 -1.03
CA ARG A 313 -24.22 6.28 -1.36
C ARG A 313 -24.18 4.75 -1.33
N SER A 314 -23.07 4.14 -1.71
CA SER A 314 -22.88 2.69 -1.58
C SER A 314 -22.97 2.27 -0.11
N LYS A 315 -22.28 2.99 0.78
CA LYS A 315 -22.35 2.74 2.21
C LYS A 315 -23.78 2.90 2.74
N GLN A 316 -24.47 4.00 2.41
CA GLN A 316 -25.85 4.23 2.83
C GLN A 316 -26.79 3.09 2.41
N PHE A 317 -26.67 2.60 1.17
CA PHE A 317 -27.47 1.47 0.70
C PHE A 317 -27.24 0.22 1.54
N TRP A 318 -25.97 -0.12 1.82
CA TRP A 318 -25.65 -1.34 2.57
C TRP A 318 -25.93 -1.22 4.06
N ASP A 319 -25.88 -0.02 4.64
CA ASP A 319 -26.26 0.23 6.02
C ASP A 319 -27.79 0.11 6.21
N GLN A 320 -28.59 0.35 5.17
CA GLN A 320 -30.06 0.19 5.20
C GLN A 320 -30.53 -1.23 4.85
N ALA A 321 -29.72 -1.99 4.12
CA ALA A 321 -30.05 -3.35 3.68
C ALA A 321 -29.63 -4.46 4.68
N GLY A 322 -28.85 -4.09 5.71
CA GLY A 322 -28.44 -4.95 6.81
C GLY A 322 -29.41 -4.88 7.97
#